data_AF-A0A7C2J1N3-F1
#
_entry.id   AF-A0A7C2J1N3-F1
#
_cell.length_a   1.000
_cell.length_b   1.000
_cell.length_c   1.000
_cell.angle_alpha   90.00
_cell.angle_beta   90.00
_cell.angle_gamma   90.00
#
_symmetry.space_group_name_H-M   'P 1'
#
loop_
_entity.id
_entity.type
_entity.pdbx_description
1 polymer ?
#
loop_
_entity_poly.entity_id
_entity_poly.type
_entity_poly.pdbx_seq_one_letter_code
_entity_poly.pdbx_strand_id
1 'polypeptide(L)'
;MKHDKITAETLETAALYALGALSQIEARAFEIHMNEECSACNAAYSQFEGVVQELGYSATEATPSPYLRDILVSRLEKEPRTSNRVIAFPDQEKPVDPIQFARPKPVSTFIPWAIAASLAIFTLVSFFAWRQADQQKAALQQNLTIAENQLNQYRSLVDSQDIRLIKLVGQDPAQTSGGEIYWDTATNRWVVTASLPPAPPGKVYQLWFVTSDSQVSAGLI
;
A
#
# COMPACT_ATOMS: atom_id res chain seq x y z
N MET A 1 22.84 -19.96 -27.65
CA MET A 1 22.50 -20.47 -26.29
C MET A 1 21.02 -20.23 -26.05
N LYS A 2 20.23 -21.19 -25.59
CA LYS A 2 18.80 -20.94 -25.32
C LYS A 2 18.62 -20.40 -23.91
N HIS A 3 18.05 -19.21 -23.77
CA HIS A 3 17.65 -18.67 -22.47
C HIS A 3 16.23 -19.12 -22.13
N ASP A 4 16.09 -19.82 -21.00
CA ASP A 4 14.78 -20.22 -20.45
C ASP A 4 14.18 -19.13 -19.56
N LYS A 5 15.02 -18.20 -19.08
CA LYS A 5 14.63 -17.10 -18.19
C LYS A 5 15.32 -15.80 -18.61
N ILE A 6 14.65 -14.70 -18.33
CA ILE A 6 15.19 -13.35 -18.49
C ILE A 6 16.26 -13.13 -17.42
N THR A 7 17.48 -12.84 -17.85
CA THR A 7 18.62 -12.44 -17.00
C THR A 7 18.90 -10.95 -17.15
N ALA A 8 19.67 -10.38 -16.22
CA ALA A 8 20.07 -8.97 -16.29
C ALA A 8 20.80 -8.64 -17.60
N GLU A 9 21.70 -9.53 -18.04
CA GLU A 9 22.47 -9.38 -19.29
C GLU A 9 21.56 -9.40 -20.53
N THR A 10 20.55 -10.27 -20.56
CA THR A 10 19.58 -10.31 -21.68
C THR A 10 18.69 -9.07 -21.72
N LEU A 11 18.33 -8.51 -20.55
CA LEU A 11 17.56 -7.27 -20.47
C LEU A 11 18.36 -6.08 -20.96
N GLU A 12 19.62 -5.97 -20.52
CA GLU A 12 20.52 -4.89 -20.93
C GLU A 12 20.73 -4.91 -22.45
N THR A 13 21.07 -6.08 -23.00
CA THR A 13 21.28 -6.22 -24.45
C THR A 13 20.00 -5.90 -25.24
N ALA A 14 18.83 -6.37 -24.77
CA ALA A 14 17.55 -6.09 -25.43
C ALA A 14 17.18 -4.59 -25.38
N ALA A 15 17.43 -3.91 -24.26
CA ALA A 15 17.19 -2.48 -24.12
C ALA A 15 18.12 -1.65 -25.03
N LEU A 16 19.41 -2.00 -25.07
CA LEU A 16 20.39 -1.35 -25.96
C LEU A 16 20.06 -1.59 -27.43
N TYR A 17 19.60 -2.79 -27.79
CA TYR A 17 19.13 -3.10 -29.14
C TYR A 17 17.90 -2.28 -29.51
N ALA A 18 16.88 -2.22 -28.64
CA ALA A 18 15.65 -1.47 -28.87
C ALA A 18 15.90 0.03 -29.05
N LEU A 19 16.86 0.61 -28.31
CA LEU A 19 17.28 2.00 -28.46
C LEU A 19 18.20 2.24 -29.68
N GLY A 20 18.60 1.20 -30.41
CA GLY A 20 19.57 1.31 -31.50
C GLY A 20 20.99 1.69 -31.04
N ALA A 21 21.33 1.42 -29.78
CA ALA A 21 22.59 1.82 -29.14
C ALA A 21 23.70 0.74 -29.21
N LEU A 22 23.38 -0.49 -29.64
CA LEU A 22 24.37 -1.56 -29.86
C LEU A 22 25.26 -1.27 -31.07
N SER A 23 26.49 -1.79 -31.05
CA SER A 23 27.33 -1.80 -32.23
C SER A 23 26.72 -2.68 -33.33
N GLN A 24 27.08 -2.44 -34.59
CA GLN A 24 26.56 -3.21 -35.72
C GLN A 24 26.85 -4.72 -35.61
N ILE A 25 27.97 -5.09 -34.98
CA ILE A 25 28.37 -6.48 -34.78
C ILE A 25 27.48 -7.13 -33.72
N GLU A 26 27.25 -6.44 -32.59
CA GLU A 26 26.41 -6.93 -31.49
C GLU A 26 24.94 -7.00 -31.88
N ALA A 27 24.43 -5.99 -32.59
CA ALA A 27 23.06 -5.96 -33.10
C ALA A 27 22.79 -7.15 -34.02
N ARG A 28 23.72 -7.44 -34.95
CA ARG A 28 23.60 -8.61 -35.84
C ARG A 28 23.68 -9.93 -35.07
N ALA A 29 24.56 -10.03 -34.08
CA ALA A 29 24.65 -11.23 -33.23
C ALA A 29 23.34 -11.47 -32.46
N PHE A 30 22.74 -10.39 -31.94
CA PHE A 30 21.46 -10.43 -31.24
C PHE A 30 20.29 -10.81 -32.17
N GLU A 31 20.25 -10.26 -33.38
CA GLU A 31 19.22 -10.59 -34.39
C GLU A 31 19.29 -12.07 -34.81
N ILE A 32 20.49 -12.60 -35.05
CA ILE A 32 20.70 -14.03 -35.30
C ILE A 32 20.17 -14.85 -34.12
N HIS A 33 20.50 -14.45 -32.89
CA HIS A 33 20.06 -15.13 -31.69
C HIS A 33 18.52 -15.11 -31.50
N MET A 34 17.85 -14.01 -31.85
CA MET A 34 16.38 -13.93 -31.84
C MET A 34 15.74 -14.84 -32.89
N ASN A 35 16.34 -14.94 -34.08
CA ASN A 35 15.88 -15.80 -35.17
C ASN A 35 16.07 -17.30 -34.89
N GLU A 36 16.94 -17.67 -33.94
CA GLU A 36 17.07 -19.04 -33.41
C GLU A 36 15.98 -19.42 -32.38
N GLU A 37 14.86 -18.67 -32.35
CA GLU A 37 13.66 -18.88 -31.50
C GLU A 37 13.91 -18.77 -29.98
N CYS A 38 14.76 -17.85 -29.53
CA CYS A 38 14.86 -17.55 -28.10
C CYS A 38 13.66 -16.71 -27.63
N SER A 39 12.68 -17.35 -26.98
CA SER A 39 11.46 -16.70 -26.51
C SER A 39 11.72 -15.64 -25.44
N ALA A 40 12.67 -15.85 -24.54
CA ALA A 40 13.03 -14.89 -23.49
C ALA A 40 13.58 -13.57 -24.07
N CYS A 41 14.47 -13.63 -25.06
CA CYS A 41 15.04 -12.45 -25.70
C CYS A 41 14.00 -11.71 -26.56
N ASN A 42 13.14 -12.45 -27.28
CA ASN A 42 12.03 -11.85 -28.03
C ASN A 42 11.02 -11.15 -27.09
N ALA A 43 10.71 -11.74 -25.94
CA ALA A 43 9.82 -11.15 -24.95
C ALA A 43 10.44 -9.93 -24.23
N ALA A 44 11.75 -9.93 -24.01
CA ALA A 44 12.46 -8.76 -23.47
C ALA A 44 12.50 -7.61 -24.48
N TYR A 45 12.78 -7.89 -25.75
CA TYR A 45 12.79 -6.90 -26.82
C TYR A 45 11.42 -6.23 -27.02
N SER A 46 10.33 -7.00 -27.10
CA SER A 46 8.99 -6.44 -27.35
C SER A 46 8.51 -5.50 -26.23
N GLN A 47 8.95 -5.73 -24.98
CA GLN A 47 8.68 -4.83 -23.87
C GLN A 47 9.36 -3.47 -24.04
N PHE A 48 10.63 -3.47 -24.45
CA PHE A 48 11.37 -2.21 -24.67
C PHE A 48 10.96 -1.51 -25.96
N GLU A 49 10.61 -2.25 -27.02
CA GLU A 49 10.13 -1.68 -28.29
C GLU A 49 8.91 -0.79 -28.09
N GLY A 50 7.92 -1.22 -27.30
CA GLY A 50 6.74 -0.41 -26.99
C GLY A 50 7.09 0.92 -26.31
N VAL A 51 8.03 0.88 -25.34
CA VAL A 51 8.49 2.09 -24.63
C VAL A 51 9.24 3.03 -25.57
N VAL A 52 10.12 2.49 -26.43
CA VAL A 52 10.88 3.31 -27.40
C VAL A 52 9.95 3.95 -28.43
N GLN A 53 8.89 3.26 -28.85
CA GLN A 53 7.87 3.84 -29.73
C GLN A 53 7.16 5.02 -29.06
N GLU A 54 6.75 4.91 -27.79
CA GLU A 54 6.16 6.02 -27.04
C GLU A 54 7.11 7.22 -26.91
N LEU A 55 8.40 6.96 -26.65
CA LEU A 55 9.43 8.00 -26.66
C LEU A 55 9.55 8.66 -28.03
N GLY A 56 9.41 7.91 -29.13
CA GLY A 56 9.40 8.44 -30.49
C GLY A 56 8.32 9.50 -30.73
N TYR A 57 7.14 9.33 -30.14
CA TYR A 57 6.06 10.33 -30.22
C TYR A 57 6.30 11.58 -29.36
N SER A 58 7.21 11.52 -28.38
CA SER A 58 7.60 12.68 -27.57
C SER A 58 8.67 13.56 -28.24
N ALA A 59 9.29 13.07 -29.31
CA ALA A 59 10.29 13.82 -30.05
C ALA A 59 9.66 15.04 -30.75
N THR A 60 10.41 16.13 -30.84
CA THR A 60 9.96 17.33 -31.59
C THR A 60 9.85 17.00 -33.07
N GLU A 61 8.73 17.38 -33.69
CA GLU A 61 8.52 17.20 -35.13
C GLU A 61 9.58 17.98 -35.93
N ALA A 62 10.29 17.28 -36.80
CA ALA A 62 11.28 17.85 -37.70
C ALA A 62 10.78 17.75 -39.14
N THR A 63 10.68 18.87 -39.85
CA THR A 63 10.26 18.87 -41.25
C THR A 63 11.38 18.30 -42.13
N PRO A 64 11.16 17.17 -42.83
CA PRO A 64 12.17 16.61 -43.73
C PRO A 64 12.31 17.47 -44.98
N SER A 65 13.50 17.43 -45.61
CA SER A 65 13.71 18.13 -46.88
C SER A 65 12.82 17.53 -47.99
N PRO A 66 12.17 18.35 -48.83
CA PRO A 66 11.10 17.92 -49.74
C PRO A 66 11.54 16.87 -50.77
N TYR A 67 12.82 16.84 -51.15
CA TYR A 67 13.36 15.86 -52.11
C TYR A 67 13.49 14.44 -51.54
N LEU A 68 13.45 14.24 -50.21
CA LEU A 68 13.65 12.91 -49.60
C LEU A 68 12.53 11.94 -49.96
N ARG A 69 11.30 12.45 -50.09
CA ARG A 69 10.15 11.64 -50.50
C ARG A 69 10.38 11.05 -51.89
N ASP A 70 10.81 11.88 -52.83
CA ASP A 70 11.04 11.47 -54.22
C ASP A 70 12.19 10.46 -54.32
N ILE A 71 13.26 10.65 -53.53
CA ILE A 71 14.36 9.68 -53.43
C ILE A 71 13.86 8.34 -52.88
N LEU A 72 13.07 8.33 -51.81
CA LEU A 72 12.56 7.10 -51.18
C LEU A 72 11.62 6.34 -52.12
N VAL A 73 10.67 7.04 -52.74
CA VAL A 73 9.73 6.44 -53.71
C VAL A 73 10.52 5.86 -54.90
N SER A 74 11.47 6.60 -55.45
CA SER A 74 12.30 6.13 -56.56
C SER A 74 13.17 4.93 -56.19
N ARG A 75 13.60 4.79 -54.92
CA ARG A 75 14.34 3.62 -54.45
C ARG A 75 13.42 2.40 -54.30
N LEU A 76 12.24 2.57 -53.70
CA LEU A 76 11.25 1.50 -53.56
C LEU A 76 10.80 0.92 -54.90
N GLU A 77 10.73 1.74 -55.94
CA GLU A 77 10.43 1.28 -57.31
C GLU A 77 11.55 0.44 -57.94
N LYS A 78 12.81 0.70 -57.55
CA LYS A 78 14.00 0.03 -58.11
C LYS A 78 14.43 -1.19 -57.30
N GLU A 79 14.00 -1.30 -56.06
CA GLU A 79 14.35 -2.42 -55.18
C GLU A 79 13.61 -3.68 -55.65
N PRO A 80 14.32 -4.77 -56.00
CA PRO A 80 13.67 -6.00 -56.38
C PRO A 80 12.83 -6.49 -55.20
N ARG A 81 11.51 -6.62 -55.42
CA ARG A 81 10.57 -7.20 -54.46
C ARG A 81 11.01 -8.63 -54.17
N THR A 82 11.87 -8.78 -53.16
CA THR A 82 12.43 -10.07 -52.79
C THR A 82 11.34 -10.81 -52.06
N SER A 83 10.80 -11.83 -52.73
CA SER A 83 9.72 -12.69 -52.27
C SER A 83 8.42 -11.94 -51.99
N ASN A 84 7.54 -12.04 -52.97
CA ASN A 84 6.10 -12.08 -52.79
C ASN A 84 5.75 -13.20 -51.80
N ARG A 85 5.99 -13.02 -50.50
CA ARG A 85 5.10 -13.60 -49.50
C ARG A 85 3.83 -12.77 -49.62
N VAL A 86 3.06 -13.04 -50.69
CA VAL A 86 1.61 -12.97 -50.58
C VAL A 86 1.38 -13.79 -49.33
N ILE A 87 0.96 -13.14 -48.24
CA ILE A 87 0.11 -13.86 -47.31
C ILE A 87 -1.02 -14.29 -48.21
N ALA A 88 -0.94 -15.54 -48.70
CA ALA A 88 -1.97 -16.12 -49.53
C ALA A 88 -3.19 -16.10 -48.63
N PHE A 89 -3.98 -15.04 -48.76
CA PHE A 89 -5.37 -15.10 -48.40
C PHE A 89 -5.88 -16.22 -49.28
N PRO A 90 -6.27 -17.37 -48.71
CA PRO A 90 -6.74 -18.46 -49.53
C PRO A 90 -7.87 -17.91 -50.38
N ASP A 91 -7.74 -18.04 -51.72
CA ASP A 91 -8.83 -17.88 -52.68
C ASP A 91 -9.85 -18.98 -52.39
N GLN A 92 -10.54 -18.86 -51.27
CA GLN A 92 -11.86 -19.39 -51.11
C GLN A 92 -12.78 -18.30 -51.66
N GLU A 93 -13.14 -18.42 -52.94
CA GLU A 93 -14.47 -18.06 -53.41
C GLU A 93 -15.48 -18.91 -52.61
N LYS A 94 -15.61 -18.64 -51.32
CA LYS A 94 -16.87 -18.87 -50.65
C LYS A 94 -17.84 -17.89 -51.31
N PRO A 95 -19.04 -18.35 -51.69
CA PRO A 95 -20.12 -17.43 -52.04
C PRO A 95 -20.12 -16.34 -50.98
N VAL A 96 -19.98 -15.09 -51.40
CA VAL A 96 -20.16 -13.97 -50.49
C VAL A 96 -21.64 -14.01 -50.15
N ASP A 97 -21.96 -14.76 -49.10
CA ASP A 97 -23.23 -14.63 -48.41
C ASP A 97 -23.41 -13.13 -48.18
N PRO A 98 -24.57 -12.55 -48.55
CA PRO A 98 -24.82 -11.14 -48.27
C PRO A 98 -24.43 -10.90 -46.83
N ILE A 99 -23.63 -9.86 -46.56
CA ILE A 99 -23.14 -9.54 -45.22
C ILE A 99 -24.35 -9.49 -44.30
N GLN A 100 -24.64 -10.62 -43.66
CA GLN A 100 -25.57 -10.69 -42.58
C GLN A 100 -24.78 -10.01 -41.49
N PHE A 101 -25.08 -8.75 -41.23
CA PHE A 101 -24.75 -8.16 -39.95
C PHE A 101 -25.27 -9.16 -38.93
N ALA A 102 -24.35 -9.95 -38.36
CA ALA A 102 -24.69 -10.82 -37.28
C ALA A 102 -25.32 -9.88 -36.27
N ARG A 103 -26.64 -10.01 -36.06
CA ARG A 103 -27.28 -9.39 -34.90
C ARG A 103 -26.32 -9.72 -33.76
N PRO A 104 -25.76 -8.72 -33.05
CA PRO A 104 -24.86 -9.01 -31.96
C PRO A 104 -25.58 -10.07 -31.14
N LYS A 105 -24.96 -11.25 -31.02
CA LYS A 105 -25.51 -12.30 -30.15
C LYS A 105 -25.78 -11.58 -28.83
N PRO A 106 -26.99 -11.67 -28.24
CA PRO A 106 -27.26 -10.99 -27.00
C PRO A 106 -26.18 -11.45 -26.03
N VAL A 107 -25.20 -10.59 -25.79
CA VAL A 107 -24.22 -10.81 -24.74
C VAL A 107 -25.07 -10.94 -23.50
N SER A 108 -24.98 -12.11 -22.89
CA SER A 108 -25.74 -12.49 -21.71
C SER A 108 -25.86 -11.27 -20.80
N THR A 109 -27.07 -10.84 -20.49
CA THR A 109 -27.36 -9.64 -19.69
C THR A 109 -26.64 -9.67 -18.34
N PHE A 110 -26.12 -10.82 -17.94
CA PHE A 110 -25.30 -11.04 -16.76
C PHE A 110 -23.88 -10.46 -16.82
N ILE A 111 -23.26 -10.24 -17.99
CA ILE A 111 -21.88 -9.69 -18.07
C ILE A 111 -21.79 -8.26 -17.50
N PRO A 112 -22.63 -7.29 -17.90
CA PRO A 112 -22.60 -5.95 -17.29
C PRO A 112 -22.96 -5.99 -15.81
N TRP A 113 -23.82 -6.92 -15.38
CA TRP A 113 -24.16 -7.11 -13.97
C TRP A 113 -23.01 -7.71 -13.16
N ALA A 114 -22.20 -8.61 -13.74
CA ALA A 114 -21.01 -9.16 -13.11
C ALA A 114 -19.92 -8.10 -12.91
N ILE A 115 -19.74 -7.19 -13.88
CA ILE A 115 -18.82 -6.05 -13.76
C ILE A 115 -19.32 -5.05 -12.72
N ALA A 116 -20.61 -4.73 -12.72
CA ALA A 116 -21.20 -3.87 -11.69
C ALA A 116 -21.07 -4.49 -10.29
N ALA A 117 -21.29 -5.79 -10.16
CA ALA A 117 -21.13 -6.51 -8.90
C ALA A 117 -19.68 -6.54 -8.42
N SER A 118 -18.69 -6.77 -9.30
CA SER A 118 -17.28 -6.77 -8.91
C SER A 118 -16.80 -5.39 -8.48
N LEU A 119 -17.21 -4.32 -9.17
CA LEU A 119 -16.95 -2.94 -8.76
C LEU A 119 -17.61 -2.60 -7.44
N ALA A 120 -18.86 -3.01 -7.22
CA ALA A 120 -19.56 -2.81 -5.96
C ALA A 120 -18.89 -3.55 -4.79
N ILE A 121 -18.42 -4.78 -5.02
CA ILE A 121 -17.66 -5.53 -4.02
C ILE A 121 -16.33 -4.84 -3.73
N PHE A 122 -15.61 -4.40 -4.76
CA PHE A 122 -14.32 -3.72 -4.59
C PHE A 122 -14.45 -2.41 -3.83
N THR A 123 -15.46 -1.58 -4.15
CA THR A 123 -15.71 -0.32 -3.42
C THR A 123 -16.13 -0.59 -1.97
N LEU A 124 -16.96 -1.60 -1.72
CA LEU A 124 -17.32 -2.01 -0.36
C LEU A 124 -16.09 -2.48 0.43
N VAL A 125 -15.29 -3.40 -0.12
CA VAL A 125 -14.08 -3.91 0.53
C VAL A 125 -13.10 -2.77 0.81
N SER A 126 -12.88 -1.88 -0.16
CA SER A 126 -12.02 -0.71 0.00
C SER A 126 -12.55 0.25 1.08
N PHE A 127 -13.87 0.49 1.11
CA PHE A 127 -14.51 1.31 2.14
C PHE A 127 -14.38 0.69 3.53
N PHE A 128 -14.60 -0.62 3.67
CA PHE A 128 -14.43 -1.32 4.94
C PHE A 128 -12.97 -1.31 5.39
N ALA A 129 -12.01 -1.53 4.48
CA ALA A 129 -10.59 -1.46 4.78
C ALA A 129 -10.16 -0.05 5.23
N TRP A 130 -10.65 0.99 4.55
CA TRP A 130 -10.39 2.38 4.92
C TRP A 130 -10.98 2.71 6.31
N ARG A 131 -12.22 2.31 6.56
CA ARG A 131 -12.88 2.50 7.85
C ARG A 131 -12.16 1.78 8.99
N GLN A 132 -11.65 0.57 8.74
CA GLN A 132 -10.87 -0.18 9.72
C GLN A 132 -9.53 0.50 10.02
N ALA A 133 -8.83 0.99 9.00
CA ALA A 133 -7.59 1.74 9.17
C ALA A 133 -7.80 3.05 9.95
N ASP A 134 -8.92 3.74 9.71
CA ASP A 134 -9.28 4.96 10.41
C ASP A 134 -9.58 4.71 11.90
N GLN A 135 -10.31 3.62 12.20
CA GLN A 135 -10.54 3.19 13.58
C GLN A 135 -9.25 2.84 14.32
N GLN A 136 -8.29 2.18 13.66
CA GLN A 136 -6.98 1.90 14.26
C GLN A 136 -6.24 3.19 14.60
N LYS A 137 -6.21 4.17 13.67
CA LYS A 137 -5.59 5.48 13.94
C LYS A 137 -6.24 6.20 15.11
N ALA A 138 -7.57 6.23 15.16
CA ALA A 138 -8.31 6.83 16.27
C ALA A 138 -7.99 6.16 17.61
N ALA A 139 -7.92 4.83 17.64
CA ALA A 139 -7.55 4.08 18.84
C ALA A 139 -6.11 4.36 19.29
N LEU A 140 -5.15 4.40 18.35
CA LEU A 140 -3.76 4.77 18.68
C LEU A 140 -3.65 6.19 19.23
N GLN A 141 -4.34 7.16 18.60
CA GLN A 141 -4.36 8.55 19.07
C GLN A 141 -4.95 8.65 20.46
N GLN A 142 -6.05 7.94 20.74
CA GLN A 142 -6.64 7.92 22.08
C GLN A 142 -5.67 7.37 23.13
N ASN A 143 -4.93 6.30 22.80
CA ASN A 143 -3.92 5.73 23.70
C ASN A 143 -2.78 6.72 23.97
N LEU A 144 -2.32 7.46 22.96
CA LEU A 144 -1.31 8.50 23.13
C LEU A 144 -1.81 9.62 24.04
N THR A 145 -3.02 10.12 23.82
CA THR A 145 -3.63 11.16 24.67
C THR A 145 -3.78 10.70 26.11
N ILE A 146 -4.19 9.44 26.34
CA ILE A 146 -4.29 8.88 27.69
C ILE A 146 -2.90 8.79 28.35
N ALA A 147 -1.89 8.32 27.63
CA ALA A 147 -0.52 8.23 28.15
C ALA A 147 0.07 9.62 28.48
N GLU A 148 -0.15 10.62 27.62
CA GLU A 148 0.25 12.00 27.88
C GLU A 148 -0.43 12.60 29.11
N ASN A 149 -1.74 12.36 29.26
CA ASN A 149 -2.50 12.80 30.42
C ASN A 149 -1.98 12.17 31.71
N GLN A 150 -1.66 10.86 31.69
CA GLN A 150 -1.04 10.19 32.84
C GLN A 150 0.30 10.82 33.21
N LEU A 151 1.18 11.06 32.22
CA LEU A 151 2.47 11.68 32.48
C LEU A 151 2.33 13.10 33.05
N ASN A 152 1.40 13.89 32.52
CA ASN A 152 1.11 15.23 33.04
C ASN A 152 0.56 15.19 34.46
N GLN A 153 -0.25 14.19 34.79
CA GLN A 153 -0.75 13.99 36.15
C GLN A 153 0.40 13.68 37.13
N TYR A 154 1.31 12.77 36.78
CA TYR A 154 2.50 12.47 37.58
C TYR A 154 3.42 13.70 37.73
N ARG A 155 3.67 14.44 36.64
CA ARG A 155 4.45 15.68 36.69
C ARG A 155 3.82 16.70 37.63
N SER A 156 2.49 16.85 37.61
CA SER A 156 1.81 17.80 38.50
C SER A 156 1.94 17.45 39.99
N LEU A 157 2.12 16.17 40.33
CA LEU A 157 2.40 15.75 41.70
C LEU A 157 3.85 16.07 42.08
N VAL A 158 4.82 15.78 41.20
CA VAL A 158 6.25 16.02 41.48
C VAL A 158 6.61 17.51 41.51
N ASP A 159 5.97 18.32 40.68
CA ASP A 159 6.20 19.77 40.62
C ASP A 159 5.55 20.53 41.79
N SER A 160 4.63 19.88 42.51
CA SER A 160 4.08 20.46 43.74
C SER A 160 5.15 20.44 44.84
N GLN A 161 5.65 21.62 45.21
CA GLN A 161 6.66 21.76 46.27
C GLN A 161 6.09 21.51 47.67
N ASP A 162 4.75 21.46 47.81
CA ASP A 162 4.02 21.40 49.08
C ASP A 162 3.26 20.07 49.29
N ILE A 163 3.94 18.94 49.07
CA ILE A 163 3.42 17.61 49.39
C ILE A 163 3.65 17.29 50.87
N ARG A 164 2.57 17.03 51.60
CA ARG A 164 2.61 16.41 52.93
C ARG A 164 2.41 14.90 52.83
N LEU A 165 3.36 14.14 53.40
CA LEU A 165 3.24 12.70 53.56
C LEU A 165 2.61 12.37 54.92
N ILE A 166 1.46 11.69 54.90
CA ILE A 166 0.81 11.17 56.10
C ILE A 166 0.90 9.65 56.07
N LYS A 167 1.66 9.06 57.01
CA LYS A 167 1.77 7.61 57.15
C LYS A 167 0.62 7.05 57.97
N LEU A 168 -0.12 6.12 57.39
CA LEU A 168 -1.16 5.34 58.04
C LEU A 168 -0.53 4.03 58.54
N VAL A 169 -0.55 3.83 59.85
CA VAL A 169 -0.03 2.61 60.49
C VAL A 169 -1.21 1.72 60.88
N GLY A 170 -1.14 0.45 60.52
CA GLY A 170 -2.15 -0.55 60.87
C GLY A 170 -2.28 -0.74 62.38
N GLN A 171 -3.51 -0.84 62.84
CA GLN A 171 -3.86 -1.16 64.23
C GLN A 171 -4.37 -2.60 64.32
N ASP A 172 -4.34 -3.20 65.50
CA ASP A 172 -4.82 -4.57 65.75
C ASP A 172 -6.27 -4.75 65.25
N PRO A 173 -6.61 -5.82 64.51
CA PRO A 173 -5.84 -7.04 64.16
C PRO A 173 -5.02 -6.96 62.87
N ALA A 174 -4.93 -5.79 62.24
CA ALA A 174 -4.29 -5.56 60.96
C ALA A 174 -2.94 -4.82 61.11
N GLN A 175 -2.09 -5.29 62.01
CA GLN A 175 -0.81 -4.65 62.37
C GLN A 175 0.23 -4.64 61.23
N THR A 176 0.05 -5.49 60.22
CA THR A 176 0.86 -5.56 59.00
C THR A 176 0.31 -4.71 57.85
N SER A 177 -0.89 -4.14 58.00
CA SER A 177 -1.48 -3.25 57.01
C SER A 177 -0.90 -1.84 57.19
N GLY A 178 -0.61 -1.17 56.08
CA GLY A 178 -0.09 0.20 56.12
C GLY A 178 -0.50 0.97 54.88
N GLY A 179 -0.46 2.28 54.96
CA GLY A 179 -0.70 3.14 53.82
C GLY A 179 0.02 4.47 53.92
N GLU A 180 0.13 5.15 52.81
CA GLU A 180 0.71 6.48 52.72
C GLU A 180 -0.29 7.36 51.97
N ILE A 181 -0.56 8.54 52.53
CA ILE A 181 -1.32 9.59 51.86
C ILE A 181 -0.34 10.68 51.44
N TYR A 182 -0.28 10.94 50.15
CA TYR A 182 0.43 12.06 49.55
C TYR A 182 -0.58 13.18 49.32
N TRP A 183 -0.53 14.24 50.12
CA TRP A 183 -1.43 15.38 50.00
C TRP A 183 -0.69 16.60 49.47
N ASP A 184 -1.04 17.02 48.25
CA ASP A 184 -0.63 18.31 47.70
C ASP A 184 -1.55 19.40 48.26
N THR A 185 -0.99 20.25 49.13
CA THR A 185 -1.75 21.33 49.78
C THR A 185 -1.98 22.55 48.88
N ALA A 186 -1.21 22.71 47.81
CA ALA A 186 -1.36 23.82 46.87
C ALA A 186 -2.56 23.59 45.93
N THR A 187 -2.74 22.35 45.45
CA THR A 187 -3.86 22.00 44.55
C THR A 187 -5.01 21.26 45.23
N ASN A 188 -4.89 21.02 46.54
CA ASN A 188 -5.82 20.26 47.37
C ASN A 188 -6.18 18.87 46.81
N ARG A 189 -5.22 18.25 46.11
CA ARG A 189 -5.31 16.90 45.56
C ARG A 189 -4.56 15.93 46.45
N TRP A 190 -5.06 14.72 46.58
CA TRP A 190 -4.47 13.70 47.44
C TRP A 190 -4.48 12.34 46.74
N VAL A 191 -3.42 11.56 46.99
CA VAL A 191 -3.24 10.21 46.46
C VAL A 191 -2.97 9.28 47.63
N VAL A 192 -3.66 8.14 47.68
CA VAL A 192 -3.52 7.14 48.74
C VAL A 192 -2.92 5.87 48.15
N THR A 193 -1.84 5.39 48.73
CA THR A 193 -1.27 4.08 48.44
C THR A 193 -1.37 3.24 49.70
N ALA A 194 -2.21 2.19 49.68
CA ALA A 194 -2.38 1.29 50.81
C ALA A 194 -1.97 -0.14 50.43
N SER A 195 -1.22 -0.79 51.31
CA SER A 195 -0.91 -2.22 51.23
C SER A 195 -1.81 -2.95 52.23
N LEU A 196 -2.97 -3.38 51.73
CA LEU A 196 -4.00 -4.07 52.51
C LEU A 196 -4.11 -5.54 52.03
N PRO A 197 -4.40 -6.50 52.93
CA PRO A 197 -4.74 -7.86 52.52
C PRO A 197 -6.02 -7.87 51.66
N PRO A 198 -6.23 -8.89 50.81
CA PRO A 198 -7.41 -8.97 49.96
C PRO A 198 -8.70 -8.98 50.79
N ALA A 199 -9.67 -8.17 50.36
CA ALA A 199 -10.94 -8.04 51.06
C ALA A 199 -11.74 -9.36 51.05
N PRO A 200 -12.46 -9.69 52.13
CA PRO A 200 -13.37 -10.84 52.14
C PRO A 200 -14.43 -10.74 51.03
N PRO A 201 -14.99 -11.88 50.57
CA PRO A 201 -16.00 -11.89 49.52
C PRO A 201 -17.18 -10.95 49.84
N GLY A 202 -17.48 -10.03 48.92
CA GLY A 202 -18.57 -9.06 49.06
C GLY A 202 -18.27 -7.84 49.93
N LYS A 203 -17.01 -7.61 50.33
CA LYS A 203 -16.58 -6.42 51.08
C LYS A 203 -15.57 -5.59 50.27
N VAL A 204 -15.60 -4.28 50.47
CA VAL A 204 -14.67 -3.29 49.87
C VAL A 204 -14.11 -2.44 51.00
N TYR A 205 -12.86 -2.00 50.90
CA TYR A 205 -12.27 -1.11 51.89
C TYR A 205 -12.77 0.32 51.66
N GLN A 206 -12.98 1.04 52.76
CA GLN A 206 -13.43 2.42 52.74
C GLN A 206 -12.48 3.26 53.58
N LEU A 207 -12.05 4.38 53.01
CA LEU A 207 -11.23 5.37 53.69
C LEU A 207 -12.13 6.38 54.40
N TRP A 208 -11.78 6.73 55.64
CA TRP A 208 -12.52 7.65 56.48
C TRP A 208 -11.59 8.73 57.04
N PHE A 209 -12.03 9.99 56.99
CA PHE A 209 -11.45 11.06 57.80
C PHE A 209 -12.15 11.08 59.15
N VAL A 210 -11.41 10.79 60.21
CA VAL A 210 -11.91 10.80 61.58
C VAL A 210 -11.56 12.14 62.21
N THR A 211 -12.55 12.98 62.47
CA THR A 211 -12.41 14.21 63.28
C THR A 211 -12.93 13.97 64.70
N SER A 212 -12.78 14.94 65.60
CA SER A 212 -13.32 14.86 66.97
C SER A 212 -14.85 14.66 66.99
N ASP A 213 -15.53 15.12 65.94
CA ASP A 213 -16.99 15.26 65.94
C ASP A 213 -17.67 14.28 64.97
N SER A 214 -16.97 13.75 63.96
CA SER A 214 -17.57 12.85 62.96
C SER A 214 -16.55 12.02 62.16
N GLN A 215 -17.04 10.95 61.54
CA GLN A 215 -16.30 10.19 60.51
C GLN A 215 -16.87 10.57 59.14
N VAL A 216 -16.02 11.14 58.28
CA VAL A 216 -16.38 11.56 56.92
C VAL A 216 -15.80 10.58 55.92
N SER A 217 -16.64 10.03 55.04
CA SER A 217 -16.20 9.10 54.01
C SER A 217 -15.30 9.81 52.99
N ALA A 218 -14.06 9.34 52.84
CA ALA A 218 -13.10 9.85 51.87
C ALA A 218 -13.18 9.13 50.51
N GLY A 219 -13.66 7.89 50.49
CA GLY A 219 -13.80 7.11 49.25
C GLY A 219 -13.58 5.62 49.46
N LEU A 220 -13.78 4.84 48.39
CA LEU A 220 -13.51 3.40 48.36
C LEU A 220 -12.09 3.15 47.83
N ILE A 221 -11.40 2.18 48.41
CA ILE A 221 -10.02 1.77 48.07
C ILE A 221 -9.92 0.26 47.89
#